data_AF-A0A401UH98-F1
#
_entry.id   AF-A0A401UH98-F1
#
_cell.length_a   1.000
_cell.length_b   1.000
_cell.length_c   1.000
_cell.angle_alpha   90.00
_cell.angle_beta   90.00
_cell.angle_gamma   90.00
#
_symmetry.space_group_name_H-M   'P 1'
#
loop_
_entity.id
_entity.type
_entity.pdbx_description
1 polymer ?
#
loop_
_entity_poly.entity_id
_entity_poly.type
_entity_poly.pdbx_seq_one_letter_code
_entity_poly.pdbx_strand_id
1 'polypeptide(L)'
;MGKDVKTALLSVLIIITTFIIIRRFTVLHLEFKNIDLPTKASRQIGDMSTHKWITVKKMSKKYNISEERIFKTLEIVPQKGDENLYIKDLGKKYNKPLKDMKDNLKKIIENDKNIQGNRDIEGKKHE
;
A
#
# COMPACT_ATOMS: atom_id res chain seq x y z
N MET A 1 -19.76 -50.66 -12.12
CA MET A 1 -18.91 -49.76 -12.93
C MET A 1 -17.64 -50.50 -13.32
N GLY A 2 -17.47 -50.81 -14.61
CA GLY A 2 -16.30 -51.54 -15.11
C GLY A 2 -14.99 -50.77 -14.91
N LYS A 3 -13.87 -51.49 -14.84
CA LYS A 3 -12.54 -50.91 -14.64
C LYS A 3 -12.23 -49.85 -15.70
N ASP A 4 -12.62 -50.09 -16.94
CA ASP A 4 -12.37 -49.18 -18.07
C ASP A 4 -13.12 -47.85 -17.93
N VAL A 5 -14.34 -47.88 -17.40
CA VAL A 5 -15.14 -46.68 -17.14
C VAL A 5 -14.51 -45.85 -16.02
N LYS A 6 -13.95 -46.49 -14.98
CA LYS A 6 -13.24 -45.78 -13.90
C LYS A 6 -11.96 -45.12 -14.40
N THR A 7 -11.19 -45.80 -15.26
CA THR A 7 -9.96 -45.27 -15.86
C THR A 7 -10.26 -44.13 -16.84
N ALA A 8 -11.33 -44.24 -17.63
CA ALA A 8 -11.81 -43.16 -18.49
C ALA A 8 -12.24 -41.93 -17.68
N LEU A 9 -12.96 -42.13 -16.58
CA LEU A 9 -13.37 -41.02 -15.71
C LEU A 9 -12.16 -40.34 -15.05
N LEU A 10 -11.18 -41.14 -14.59
CA LEU A 10 -9.97 -40.65 -13.95
C LEU A 10 -9.12 -39.83 -14.93
N SER A 11 -8.97 -40.30 -16.17
CA SER A 11 -8.19 -39.59 -17.20
C SER A 11 -8.83 -38.25 -17.57
N VAL A 12 -10.16 -38.18 -17.71
CA VAL A 12 -10.86 -36.91 -17.92
C VAL A 12 -10.65 -35.95 -16.75
N LEU A 13 -10.73 -36.46 -15.51
CA LEU A 13 -10.46 -35.67 -14.30
C LEU A 13 -9.03 -35.10 -14.30
N ILE A 14 -8.04 -35.92 -14.64
CA ILE A 14 -6.64 -35.50 -14.73
C ILE A 14 -6.50 -34.38 -15.76
N ILE A 15 -7.06 -34.54 -16.97
CA ILE A 15 -6.98 -33.54 -18.03
C ILE A 15 -7.59 -32.19 -17.59
N ILE A 16 -8.77 -32.21 -16.98
CA ILE A 16 -9.43 -30.99 -16.47
C ILE A 16 -8.57 -30.33 -15.39
N THR A 17 -8.05 -31.12 -14.45
CA THR A 17 -7.25 -30.60 -13.34
C THR A 17 -5.93 -30.00 -13.84
N THR A 18 -5.25 -30.67 -14.76
CA THR A 18 -4.02 -30.16 -15.38
C THR A 18 -4.28 -28.87 -16.15
N PHE A 19 -5.38 -28.78 -16.91
CA PHE A 19 -5.74 -27.55 -17.61
C PHE A 19 -5.98 -26.37 -16.66
N ILE A 20 -6.68 -26.60 -15.54
CA ILE A 20 -6.91 -25.58 -14.51
C ILE A 20 -5.58 -25.12 -13.89
N ILE A 21 -4.68 -26.07 -13.58
CA ILE A 21 -3.36 -25.77 -13.01
C ILE A 21 -2.54 -24.93 -13.98
N ILE A 22 -2.44 -25.34 -15.25
CA ILE A 22 -1.69 -24.61 -16.28
C ILE A 22 -2.23 -23.19 -16.40
N ARG A 23 -3.56 -23.01 -16.51
CA ARG A 23 -4.17 -21.68 -16.62
C ARG A 23 -3.86 -20.80 -15.40
N ARG A 24 -3.97 -21.34 -14.19
CA ARG A 24 -3.60 -20.63 -12.95
C ARG A 24 -2.13 -20.24 -12.95
N PHE A 25 -1.25 -21.14 -13.37
CA PHE A 25 0.19 -20.90 -13.43
C PHE A 25 0.55 -19.83 -14.45
N THR A 26 -0.07 -19.84 -15.64
CA THR A 26 0.14 -18.81 -16.67
C THR A 26 -0.30 -17.44 -16.18
N VAL A 27 -1.46 -17.33 -15.52
CA VAL A 27 -1.93 -16.06 -14.94
C VAL A 27 -0.95 -15.55 -13.89
N LEU A 28 -0.53 -16.41 -12.95
CA LEU A 28 0.47 -16.06 -11.94
C LEU A 28 1.78 -15.62 -12.58
N HIS A 29 2.29 -16.36 -13.55
CA HIS A 29 3.53 -16.01 -14.24
C HIS A 29 3.43 -14.67 -14.98
N LEU A 30 2.27 -14.39 -15.60
CA LEU A 30 2.04 -13.10 -16.26
C LEU A 30 1.96 -11.96 -15.24
N GLU A 31 1.27 -12.17 -14.12
CA GLU A 31 1.23 -11.22 -13.02
C GLU A 31 2.63 -10.95 -12.49
N PHE A 32 3.43 -11.98 -12.20
CA PHE A 32 4.82 -11.82 -11.76
C PHE A 32 5.72 -11.12 -12.77
N LYS A 33 5.58 -11.42 -14.06
CA LYS A 33 6.34 -10.76 -15.12
C LYS A 33 5.97 -9.28 -15.26
N ASN A 34 4.74 -8.93 -14.95
CA ASN A 34 4.23 -7.55 -14.98
C ASN A 34 4.40 -6.80 -13.65
N ILE A 35 5.00 -7.43 -12.63
CA ILE A 35 5.40 -6.71 -11.42
C ILE A 35 6.69 -5.95 -11.75
N ASP A 36 6.56 -4.64 -11.93
CA ASP A 36 7.70 -3.74 -12.01
C ASP A 36 8.61 -3.92 -10.78
N LEU A 37 9.93 -3.93 -11.01
CA LEU A 37 10.91 -3.92 -9.95
C LEU A 37 10.61 -2.77 -8.97
N PRO A 38 10.70 -3.00 -7.65
CA PRO A 38 10.34 -1.99 -6.67
C PRO A 38 11.29 -0.78 -6.73
N THR A 39 10.91 0.25 -7.48
CA THR A 39 11.58 1.54 -7.55
C THR A 39 11.39 2.33 -6.24
N LYS A 40 12.25 3.32 -5.97
CA LYS A 40 12.09 4.22 -4.80
C LYS A 40 10.70 4.87 -4.76
N ALA A 41 10.16 5.22 -5.93
CA ALA A 41 8.81 5.76 -6.07
C ALA A 41 7.72 4.72 -5.73
N SER A 42 7.81 3.48 -6.23
CA SER A 42 6.81 2.45 -5.93
C SER A 42 6.84 2.01 -4.45
N ARG A 43 8.02 1.99 -3.81
CA ARG A 43 8.15 1.79 -2.35
C ARG A 43 7.51 2.89 -1.50
N GLN A 44 7.44 4.12 -2.01
CA GLN A 44 6.87 5.26 -1.27
C GLN A 44 5.38 5.46 -1.54
N ILE A 45 4.85 4.92 -2.66
CA ILE A 45 3.56 5.33 -3.22
C ILE A 45 2.61 4.13 -3.53
N GLY A 46 3.13 2.90 -3.60
CA GLY A 46 2.35 1.67 -3.88
C GLY A 46 1.50 1.17 -2.70
N ASP A 47 0.82 0.02 -2.84
CA ASP A 47 0.04 -0.59 -1.75
C ASP A 47 0.89 -1.14 -0.60
N MET A 48 2.16 -1.41 -0.88
CA MET A 48 3.19 -1.69 0.13
C MET A 48 3.90 -0.43 0.61
N SER A 49 3.37 0.78 0.38
CA SER A 49 4.08 1.98 0.83
C SER A 49 4.19 2.02 2.33
N THR A 50 5.40 2.22 2.86
CA THR A 50 5.64 2.25 4.30
C THR A 50 4.73 3.26 5.02
N HIS A 51 4.37 4.36 4.35
CA HIS A 51 3.44 5.38 4.85
C HIS A 51 1.98 4.91 5.01
N LYS A 52 1.51 3.93 4.22
CA LYS A 52 0.18 3.32 4.43
C LYS A 52 0.15 2.44 5.69
N TRP A 53 1.30 1.91 6.09
CA TRP A 53 1.51 0.99 7.20
C TRP A 53 2.11 1.65 8.45
N ILE A 54 2.13 2.99 8.53
CA ILE A 54 2.41 3.72 9.77
C ILE A 54 1.11 4.25 10.39
N THR A 55 1.14 4.51 11.69
CA THR A 55 0.04 5.18 12.39
C THR A 55 0.22 6.70 12.34
N VAL A 56 -0.85 7.47 12.56
CA VAL A 56 -0.77 8.94 12.62
C VAL A 56 0.23 9.38 13.69
N LYS A 57 0.24 8.74 14.85
CA LYS A 57 1.20 9.00 15.94
C LYS A 57 2.66 8.76 15.52
N LYS A 58 2.93 7.69 14.78
CA LYS A 58 4.28 7.44 14.24
C LYS A 58 4.66 8.43 13.15
N MET A 59 3.70 8.84 12.32
CA MET A 59 3.88 9.83 11.28
C MET A 59 4.18 11.22 11.87
N SER A 60 3.44 11.62 12.90
CA SER A 60 3.65 12.85 13.66
C SER A 60 5.08 12.96 14.17
N LYS A 61 5.59 11.91 14.83
CA LYS A 61 6.97 11.85 15.31
C LYS A 61 8.01 11.88 14.19
N LYS A 62 7.76 11.16 13.09
CA LYS A 62 8.71 11.03 11.98
C LYS A 62 8.90 12.34 11.22
N TYR A 63 7.82 13.08 11.02
CA TYR A 63 7.80 14.32 10.23
C TYR A 63 7.78 15.59 11.09
N ASN A 64 7.75 15.44 12.42
CA ASN A 64 7.60 16.54 13.37
C ASN A 64 6.36 17.43 13.07
N ILE A 65 5.23 16.79 12.75
CA ILE A 65 3.96 17.44 12.42
C ILE A 65 2.93 17.03 13.49
N SER A 66 2.13 17.97 13.98
CA SER A 66 1.07 17.63 14.95
C SER A 66 0.06 16.65 14.36
N GLU A 67 -0.45 15.74 15.20
CA GLU A 67 -1.44 14.75 14.80
C GLU A 67 -2.70 15.41 14.23
N GLU A 68 -3.15 16.51 14.84
CA GLU A 68 -4.27 17.33 14.34
C GLU A 68 -4.04 17.83 12.91
N ARG A 69 -2.82 18.28 12.58
CA ARG A 69 -2.50 18.77 11.24
C ARG A 69 -2.46 17.62 10.23
N ILE A 70 -2.06 16.42 10.65
CA ILE A 70 -2.13 15.21 9.81
C ILE A 70 -3.60 14.86 9.53
N PHE A 71 -4.44 14.78 10.55
CA PHE A 71 -5.87 14.51 10.38
C PHE A 71 -6.58 15.57 9.52
N LYS A 72 -6.27 16.85 9.73
CA LYS A 72 -6.78 17.95 8.90
C LYS A 72 -6.37 17.81 7.44
N THR A 73 -5.12 17.42 7.17
CA THR A 73 -4.62 17.23 5.80
C THR A 73 -5.24 16.00 5.13
N LEU A 74 -5.54 14.95 5.91
CA LEU A 74 -6.28 13.78 5.44
C LEU A 74 -7.79 14.03 5.31
N GLU A 75 -8.26 15.22 5.72
CA GLU A 75 -9.68 15.60 5.76
C GLU A 75 -10.52 14.60 6.58
N ILE A 76 -9.98 14.18 7.72
CA ILE A 76 -10.61 13.28 8.67
C ILE A 76 -10.87 14.06 9.97
N VAL A 77 -12.08 13.95 10.50
CA VAL A 77 -12.40 14.42 11.85
C VAL A 77 -12.04 13.30 12.83
N PRO A 78 -10.97 13.46 13.64
CA PRO A 78 -10.46 12.36 14.45
C PRO A 78 -11.38 12.05 15.63
N GLN A 79 -11.51 10.77 15.94
CA GLN A 79 -12.06 10.25 17.19
C GLN A 79 -10.93 9.79 18.12
N LYS A 80 -11.21 9.74 19.43
CA LYS A 80 -10.25 9.26 20.41
C LYS A 80 -9.76 7.84 20.05
N GLY A 81 -8.45 7.66 19.90
CA GLY A 81 -7.81 6.39 19.57
C GLY A 81 -7.42 6.25 18.10
N ASP A 82 -7.90 7.12 17.22
CA ASP A 82 -7.58 7.11 15.79
C ASP A 82 -6.10 7.36 15.50
N GLU A 83 -5.39 8.03 16.41
CA GLU A 83 -3.96 8.30 16.30
C GLU A 83 -3.11 7.03 16.26
N ASN A 84 -3.65 5.93 16.79
CA ASN A 84 -3.01 4.61 16.87
C ASN A 84 -3.40 3.70 15.70
N LEU A 85 -4.32 4.12 14.84
CA LEU A 85 -4.71 3.37 13.65
C LEU A 85 -3.72 3.61 12.51
N TYR A 86 -3.53 2.59 11.68
CA TYR A 86 -2.77 2.73 10.44
C TYR A 86 -3.51 3.63 9.46
N ILE A 87 -2.77 4.40 8.65
CA ILE A 87 -3.37 5.31 7.67
C ILE A 87 -4.30 4.57 6.69
N LYS A 88 -3.94 3.34 6.29
CA LYS A 88 -4.80 2.48 5.46
C LYS A 88 -6.14 2.18 6.13
N ASP A 89 -6.14 1.90 7.42
CA ASP A 89 -7.35 1.54 8.17
C ASP A 89 -8.20 2.77 8.49
N LEU A 90 -7.58 3.94 8.67
CA LEU A 90 -8.28 5.22 8.72
C LEU A 90 -9.04 5.51 7.43
N GLY A 91 -8.42 5.27 6.27
CA GLY A 91 -9.08 5.43 4.97
C GLY A 91 -10.33 4.57 4.85
N LYS A 92 -10.28 3.33 5.35
CA LYS A 92 -11.44 2.42 5.40
C LYS A 92 -12.49 2.88 6.41
N LYS A 93 -12.09 3.22 7.64
CA LYS A 93 -12.99 3.65 8.72
C LYS A 93 -13.83 4.86 8.30
N TYR A 94 -13.22 5.81 7.61
CA TYR A 94 -13.84 7.06 7.17
C TYR A 94 -14.32 7.02 5.70
N ASN A 95 -14.33 5.85 5.07
CA ASN A 95 -14.76 5.63 3.68
C ASN A 95 -14.16 6.64 2.69
N LYS A 96 -12.87 6.96 2.84
CA LYS A 96 -12.16 7.88 1.96
C LYS A 96 -11.67 7.16 0.70
N PRO A 97 -11.80 7.77 -0.49
CA PRO A 97 -11.23 7.22 -1.72
C PRO A 97 -9.72 7.00 -1.59
N LEU A 98 -9.23 5.88 -2.11
CA LEU A 98 -7.80 5.54 -2.07
C LEU A 98 -6.93 6.62 -2.72
N LYS A 99 -7.45 7.24 -3.79
CA LYS A 99 -6.79 8.34 -4.52
C LYS A 99 -6.62 9.56 -3.62
N ASP A 100 -7.68 9.98 -2.94
CA ASP A 100 -7.65 11.16 -2.06
C ASP A 100 -6.72 10.95 -0.87
N MET A 101 -6.76 9.77 -0.26
CA MET A 101 -5.82 9.42 0.82
C MET A 101 -4.37 9.46 0.33
N LYS A 102 -4.10 8.98 -0.87
CA LYS A 102 -2.76 8.98 -1.48
C LYS A 102 -2.28 10.40 -1.79
N ASP A 103 -3.13 11.22 -2.39
CA ASP A 103 -2.79 12.60 -2.75
C ASP A 103 -2.59 13.47 -1.50
N ASN A 104 -3.41 13.27 -0.46
CA ASN A 104 -3.26 13.97 0.81
C ASN A 104 -2.02 13.50 1.61
N LEU A 105 -1.72 12.20 1.62
CA LEU A 105 -0.46 11.68 2.15
C LEU A 105 0.76 12.26 1.44
N LYS A 106 0.69 12.39 0.11
CA LYS A 106 1.76 12.96 -0.70
C LYS A 106 2.03 14.42 -0.30
N LYS A 107 0.98 15.23 -0.09
CA LYS A 107 1.12 16.61 0.41
C LYS A 107 1.87 16.68 1.74
N ILE A 108 1.62 15.75 2.67
CA ILE A 108 2.31 15.70 3.97
C ILE A 108 3.81 15.42 3.79
N ILE A 109 4.14 14.46 2.92
CA ILE A 109 5.53 14.04 2.68
C ILE A 109 6.32 15.09 1.88
N GLU A 110 5.68 15.75 0.90
CA GLU A 110 6.33 16.78 0.07
C GLU A 110 6.54 18.08 0.83
N ASN A 111 5.60 18.49 1.69
CA ASN A 111 5.80 19.66 2.55
C ASN A 111 6.96 19.48 3.52
N ASP A 112 7.18 18.28 4.07
CA ASP A 112 8.34 18.02 4.92
C ASP A 112 9.67 18.08 4.14
N LYS A 113 9.72 17.55 2.91
CA LYS A 113 10.92 17.68 2.05
C LYS A 113 11.31 19.14 1.80
N ASN A 114 10.34 20.03 1.63
CA ASN A 114 10.60 21.47 1.51
C ASN A 114 11.11 22.10 2.82
N ILE A 115 10.60 21.66 3.98
CA ILE A 115 11.02 22.16 5.30
C ILE A 115 12.43 21.65 5.64
N GLN A 116 12.77 20.42 5.26
CA GLN A 116 14.10 19.85 5.49
C GLN A 116 15.15 20.46 4.54
N GLY A 117 14.78 20.71 3.27
CA GLY A 117 15.63 21.46 2.35
C GLY A 117 15.92 22.89 2.80
N ASN A 118 15.00 23.54 3.52
CA ASN A 118 15.23 24.89 4.06
C ASN A 118 16.10 24.90 5.33
N ARG A 119 16.00 23.84 6.17
CA ARG A 119 16.87 23.66 7.34
C ARG A 119 18.34 23.43 6.97
N ASP A 120 18.61 22.73 5.87
CA ASP A 120 19.97 22.51 5.37
C ASP A 120 20.60 23.79 4.79
N ILE A 121 19.78 24.76 4.34
CA ILE A 121 20.25 26.05 3.80
C ILE A 121 20.53 27.06 4.93
N GLU A 122 19.72 27.07 5.99
CA GLU A 122 19.95 27.94 7.17
C GLU A 122 21.14 27.48 8.03
N GLY A 123 21.43 26.17 8.09
CA GLY A 123 22.60 25.66 8.81
C GLY A 123 23.96 26.06 8.22
N LYS A 124 24.01 26.36 6.91
CA LYS A 124 25.26 26.78 6.22
C LYS A 124 25.54 28.28 6.26
N LYS A 125 24.64 29.11 6.78
CA LYS A 125 24.85 30.57 6.89
C LYS A 125 25.50 30.98 8.22
N HIS A 126 25.68 30.06 9.14
CA HIS A 126 26.23 30.32 10.48
C HIS A 126 27.51 29.53 10.79
N GLU A 127 28.15 28.93 9.79
CA GLU A 127 29.56 28.46 9.87
C GLU A 127 30.50 29.46 9.19
#